data_AF-A0A970RS42-F1
#
_entry.id   AF-A0A970RS42-F1
#
_cell.length_a   1.000
_cell.length_b   1.000
_cell.length_c   1.000
_cell.angle_alpha   90.00
_cell.angle_beta   90.00
_cell.angle_gamma   90.00
#
_symmetry.space_group_name_H-M   'P 1'
#
loop_
_entity.id
_entity.type
_entity.pdbx_description
1 polymer ?
#
loop_
_entity_poly.entity_id
_entity_poly.type
_entity_poly.pdbx_seq_one_letter_code
_entity_poly.pdbx_strand_id
1 'polypeptide(L)'
;MLRGNDKLFKLQNQPNYKRIFAKVTLEDIKNTYRSLPFGNEGYKRMVQALADGEVPFIQHCSAGKDRTGVGSAILLGILGVSFDNIMEDYLKSLKVEKEIRDKAAERVPRILFRYFQRRFGLLFRVEKELLEAALEEIIGRYGSLENYASAEFDLTRERIKELRNRYTE
;
A
#
# COMPACT_ATOMS: atom_id res chain seq x y z
N MET A 1 -10.86 -3.55 -7.51
CA MET A 1 -10.62 -4.85 -8.20
C MET A 1 -9.40 -4.69 -9.11
N LEU A 2 -8.30 -5.38 -8.82
CA LEU A 2 -7.03 -5.27 -9.56
C LEU A 2 -7.24 -5.75 -11.02
N ARG A 3 -7.15 -4.85 -12.00
CA ARG A 3 -7.49 -5.15 -13.40
C ARG A 3 -6.42 -6.00 -14.09
N GLY A 4 -6.77 -7.25 -14.40
CA GLY A 4 -6.51 -7.98 -15.66
C GLY A 4 -5.07 -8.26 -16.14
N ASN A 5 -4.12 -7.32 -16.05
CA ASN A 5 -2.80 -7.43 -16.68
C ASN A 5 -1.62 -7.56 -15.71
N ASP A 6 -1.84 -7.37 -14.42
CA ASP A 6 -0.81 -7.61 -13.39
C ASP A 6 -0.49 -9.11 -13.28
N LYS A 7 0.80 -9.45 -13.41
CA LYS A 7 1.31 -10.83 -13.29
C LYS A 7 1.01 -11.43 -11.91
N LEU A 8 1.10 -10.64 -10.83
CA LEU A 8 0.74 -11.09 -9.48
C LEU A 8 -0.77 -11.33 -9.37
N PHE A 9 -1.60 -10.48 -9.96
CA PHE A 9 -3.05 -10.71 -10.02
C PHE A 9 -3.39 -11.99 -10.79
N LYS A 10 -2.78 -12.19 -11.96
CA LYS A 10 -2.92 -13.44 -12.73
C LYS A 10 -2.46 -14.65 -11.90
N LEU A 11 -1.33 -14.52 -11.20
CA LEU A 11 -0.80 -15.58 -10.34
C LEU A 11 -1.70 -15.88 -9.14
N GLN A 12 -2.42 -14.88 -8.61
CA GLN A 12 -3.35 -15.09 -7.50
C GLN A 12 -4.55 -15.96 -7.88
N ASN A 13 -4.92 -15.97 -9.16
CA ASN A 13 -6.05 -16.72 -9.71
C ASN A 13 -5.65 -18.05 -10.37
N GLN A 14 -4.40 -18.51 -10.19
CA GLN A 14 -3.92 -19.80 -10.72
C GLN A 14 -3.96 -20.91 -9.67
N PRO A 15 -4.00 -22.19 -10.08
CA PRO A 15 -3.87 -23.33 -9.17
C PRO A 15 -2.61 -23.24 -8.30
N ASN A 16 -2.72 -23.64 -7.03
CA ASN A 16 -1.68 -23.46 -6.01
C ASN A 16 -0.28 -23.95 -6.45
N TYR A 17 -0.19 -25.06 -7.18
CA TYR A 17 1.10 -25.60 -7.62
C TYR A 17 1.83 -24.67 -8.61
N LYS A 18 1.13 -23.95 -9.51
CA LYS A 18 1.77 -22.98 -10.42
C LYS A 18 2.31 -21.75 -9.67
N ARG A 19 1.68 -21.38 -8.55
CA ARG A 19 2.13 -20.29 -7.66
C ARG A 19 3.47 -20.63 -7.02
N ILE A 20 3.70 -21.91 -6.69
CA ILE A 20 4.93 -22.41 -6.08
C ILE A 20 6.14 -22.26 -7.02
N PHE A 21 5.95 -22.27 -8.35
CA PHE A 21 7.06 -22.17 -9.32
C PHE A 21 7.26 -20.77 -9.95
N ALA A 22 6.32 -19.84 -9.79
CA ALA A 22 6.43 -18.51 -10.40
C ALA A 22 7.45 -17.59 -9.71
N LYS A 23 8.50 -17.19 -10.42
CA LYS A 23 9.47 -16.19 -9.94
C LYS A 23 8.82 -14.80 -9.95
N VAL A 24 8.70 -14.20 -8.77
CA VAL A 24 8.23 -12.82 -8.57
C VAL A 24 9.44 -11.90 -8.63
N THR A 25 9.35 -10.82 -9.40
CA THR A 25 10.37 -9.77 -9.47
C THR A 25 9.93 -8.55 -8.66
N LEU A 26 10.86 -7.62 -8.40
CA LEU A 26 10.51 -6.33 -7.79
C LEU A 26 9.51 -5.55 -8.67
N GLU A 27 9.71 -5.58 -9.99
CA GLU A 27 8.81 -4.90 -10.93
C GLU A 27 7.38 -5.46 -10.90
N ASP A 28 7.23 -6.77 -10.69
CA ASP A 28 5.91 -7.38 -10.49
C ASP A 28 5.21 -6.77 -9.26
N ILE A 29 5.95 -6.57 -8.16
CA ILE A 29 5.42 -5.96 -6.93
C ILE A 29 5.11 -4.47 -7.14
N LYS A 30 5.99 -3.72 -7.83
CA LYS A 30 5.75 -2.32 -8.20
C LYS A 30 4.48 -2.18 -9.02
N ASN A 31 4.22 -3.08 -9.98
CA ASN A 31 2.98 -3.07 -10.75
C ASN A 31 1.73 -3.25 -9.87
N THR A 32 1.80 -4.11 -8.85
CA THR A 32 0.72 -4.19 -7.87
C THR A 32 0.56 -2.86 -7.13
N TYR A 33 1.64 -2.26 -6.63
CA TYR A 33 1.59 -0.97 -5.94
C TYR A 33 1.01 0.16 -6.82
N ARG A 34 1.39 0.24 -8.10
CA ARG A 34 0.78 1.18 -9.07
C ARG A 34 -0.71 0.99 -9.19
N SER A 35 -1.22 -0.23 -9.11
CA SER A 35 -2.65 -0.50 -9.26
C SER A 35 -3.48 -0.31 -7.99
N LEU A 36 -2.86 -0.34 -6.79
CA LEU A 36 -3.57 -0.27 -5.51
C LEU A 36 -4.44 0.98 -5.30
N PRO A 37 -4.02 2.20 -5.71
CA PRO A 37 -4.77 3.43 -5.46
C PRO A 37 -6.10 3.54 -6.21
N PHE A 38 -6.34 2.74 -7.25
CA PHE A 38 -7.44 2.98 -8.19
C PHE A 38 -8.55 1.94 -8.08
N GLY A 39 -9.81 2.38 -8.11
CA GLY A 39 -10.96 1.47 -8.07
C GLY A 39 -10.96 0.55 -6.85
N ASN A 40 -10.52 1.09 -5.71
CA ASN A 40 -10.41 0.38 -4.45
C ASN A 40 -11.48 0.88 -3.47
N GLU A 41 -12.58 0.13 -3.35
CA GLU A 41 -13.71 0.46 -2.49
C GLU A 41 -13.33 0.58 -1.00
N GLY A 42 -12.29 -0.14 -0.56
CA GLY A 42 -11.77 0.01 0.80
C GLY A 42 -11.20 1.40 1.05
N TYR A 43 -10.46 1.95 0.07
CA TYR A 43 -9.93 3.31 0.18
C TYR A 43 -11.04 4.35 0.08
N LYS A 44 -12.02 4.15 -0.82
CA LYS A 44 -13.19 5.03 -0.89
C LYS A 44 -13.92 5.11 0.44
N ARG A 45 -14.25 3.96 1.04
CA ARG A 45 -14.95 3.92 2.33
C ARG A 45 -14.12 4.57 3.45
N MET A 46 -12.81 4.34 3.46
CA MET A 46 -11.89 4.95 4.42
C MET A 46 -11.85 6.49 4.30
N VAL A 47 -11.76 7.03 3.08
CA VAL A 47 -11.75 8.48 2.84
C VAL A 47 -13.11 9.10 3.18
N GLN A 48 -14.22 8.43 2.83
CA GLN A 48 -15.57 8.85 3.19
C GLN A 48 -15.78 8.85 4.71
N ALA A 49 -15.34 7.80 5.42
CA ALA A 49 -15.43 7.75 6.88
C ALA A 49 -14.68 8.93 7.54
N LEU A 50 -13.50 9.30 7.04
CA LEU A 50 -12.79 10.49 7.49
C LEU A 50 -13.60 11.78 7.21
N ALA A 51 -14.13 11.92 5.99
CA ALA A 51 -14.94 13.07 5.59
C ALA A 51 -16.17 13.23 6.49
N ASP A 52 -16.91 12.15 6.72
CA ASP A 52 -18.16 12.13 7.47
C ASP A 52 -17.95 12.21 8.99
N GLY A 53 -16.69 12.20 9.45
CA GLY A 53 -16.35 12.27 10.87
C GLY A 53 -16.58 10.95 11.61
N GLU A 54 -16.66 9.83 10.90
CA GLU A 54 -16.76 8.47 11.45
C GLU A 54 -15.40 7.97 11.95
N VAL A 55 -14.80 8.73 12.87
CA VAL A 55 -13.49 8.48 13.48
C VAL A 55 -13.63 8.27 15.00
N PRO A 56 -12.73 7.50 15.65
CA PRO A 56 -11.55 6.83 15.09
C PRO A 56 -11.88 5.52 14.34
N PHE A 57 -11.05 5.17 13.35
CA PHE A 57 -11.10 3.86 12.68
C PHE A 57 -9.72 3.23 12.60
N ILE A 58 -9.69 1.90 12.41
CA ILE A 58 -8.47 1.13 12.11
C ILE A 58 -8.59 0.59 10.70
N GLN A 59 -7.63 0.94 9.84
CA GLN A 59 -7.40 0.23 8.58
C GLN A 59 -6.29 -0.81 8.76
N HIS A 60 -6.49 -1.99 8.18
CA HIS A 60 -5.46 -3.02 8.17
C HIS A 60 -5.54 -3.84 6.88
N CYS A 61 -4.48 -4.62 6.64
CA CYS A 61 -4.48 -5.70 5.66
C CYS A 61 -3.97 -6.98 6.33
N SER A 62 -3.48 -7.95 5.55
CA SER A 62 -2.95 -9.20 6.10
C SER A 62 -1.65 -8.99 6.90
N ALA A 63 -0.76 -8.14 6.40
CA ALA A 63 0.55 -7.87 7.00
C ALA A 63 0.70 -6.43 7.50
N GLY A 64 -0.30 -5.57 7.29
CA GLY A 64 -0.24 -4.15 7.65
C GLY A 64 0.71 -3.29 6.80
N LYS A 65 1.31 -3.84 5.72
CA LYS A 65 2.35 -3.16 4.93
C LYS A 65 1.85 -2.53 3.63
N ASP A 66 1.44 -3.35 2.65
CA ASP A 66 1.25 -2.88 1.27
C ASP A 66 -0.02 -2.02 1.12
N ARG A 67 -1.19 -2.64 1.25
CA ARG A 67 -2.50 -1.96 1.16
C ARG A 67 -2.71 -0.95 2.29
N THR A 68 -2.21 -1.26 3.48
CA THR A 68 -2.33 -0.34 4.63
C THR A 68 -1.40 0.86 4.42
N GLY A 69 -0.16 0.65 4.00
CA GLY A 69 0.78 1.74 3.73
C GLY A 69 0.32 2.66 2.61
N VAL A 70 -0.21 2.11 1.51
CA VAL A 70 -0.81 2.92 0.44
C VAL A 70 -2.05 3.67 0.92
N GLY A 71 -2.92 3.03 1.71
CA GLY A 71 -4.09 3.69 2.31
C GLY A 71 -3.69 4.85 3.24
N SER A 72 -2.72 4.64 4.13
CA SER A 72 -2.17 5.70 4.99
C SER A 72 -1.57 6.84 4.18
N ALA A 73 -0.77 6.53 3.14
CA ALA A 73 -0.19 7.54 2.27
C ALA A 73 -1.26 8.39 1.54
N ILE A 74 -2.36 7.78 1.09
CA ILE A 74 -3.48 8.50 0.48
C ILE A 74 -4.12 9.46 1.49
N LEU A 75 -4.44 9.00 2.72
CA LEU A 75 -5.03 9.86 3.74
C LEU A 75 -4.13 11.03 4.13
N LEU A 76 -2.86 10.74 4.40
CA LEU A 76 -1.87 11.76 4.77
C LEU A 76 -1.68 12.78 3.62
N GLY A 77 -1.66 12.31 2.37
CA GLY A 77 -1.59 13.18 1.20
C GLY A 77 -2.81 14.10 1.06
N ILE A 78 -4.02 13.58 1.27
CA ILE A 78 -5.25 14.38 1.30
C ILE A 78 -5.16 15.45 2.40
N LEU A 79 -4.66 15.07 3.58
CA LEU A 79 -4.43 15.98 4.71
C LEU A 79 -3.25 16.94 4.53
N GLY A 80 -2.56 16.92 3.38
CA GLY A 80 -1.52 17.88 3.03
C GLY A 80 -0.15 17.60 3.64
N VAL A 81 0.09 16.40 4.15
CA VAL A 81 1.40 15.97 4.64
C VAL A 81 2.38 15.86 3.46
N SER A 82 3.62 16.30 3.67
CA SER A 82 4.67 16.22 2.64
C SER A 82 4.98 14.78 2.24
N PHE A 83 5.39 14.57 0.98
CA PHE A 83 5.80 13.25 0.51
C PHE A 83 6.94 12.64 1.32
N ASP A 84 7.87 13.46 1.80
CA ASP A 84 8.98 12.99 2.63
C ASP A 84 8.48 12.41 3.96
N ASN A 85 7.56 13.09 4.63
CA ASN A 85 6.98 12.62 5.89
C ASN A 85 6.09 11.38 5.68
N ILE A 86 5.35 11.32 4.58
CA ILE A 86 4.58 10.13 4.19
C ILE A 86 5.50 8.92 3.99
N MET A 87 6.64 9.14 3.32
CA MET A 87 7.60 8.09 3.07
C MET A 87 8.28 7.63 4.36
N GLU A 88 8.67 8.56 5.22
CA GLU A 88 9.23 8.24 6.53
C GLU A 88 8.27 7.36 7.35
N ASP A 89 6.98 7.72 7.38
CA ASP A 89 5.96 6.94 8.08
C ASP A 89 5.84 5.52 7.52
N TYR A 90 5.74 5.38 6.20
CA TYR A 90 5.68 4.08 5.54
C TYR A 90 6.89 3.19 5.88
N LEU A 91 8.10 3.76 5.88
CA LEU A 91 9.34 3.04 6.16
C LEU A 91 9.43 2.56 7.61
N LYS A 92 8.64 3.07 8.56
CA LYS A 92 8.56 2.50 9.92
C LYS A 92 8.11 1.03 9.92
N SER A 93 7.38 0.61 8.89
CA SER A 93 6.98 -0.79 8.69
C SER A 93 8.18 -1.74 8.57
N LEU A 94 9.37 -1.26 8.17
CA LEU A 94 10.61 -2.04 8.13
C LEU A 94 10.98 -2.64 9.48
N LYS A 95 10.78 -1.87 10.55
CA LYS A 95 11.13 -2.32 11.89
C LYS A 95 10.29 -3.54 12.27
N VAL A 96 8.99 -3.46 12.02
CA VAL A 96 8.05 -4.55 12.29
C VAL A 96 8.36 -5.79 11.42
N GLU A 97 8.70 -5.59 10.14
CA GLU A 97 9.14 -6.69 9.25
C GLU A 97 10.36 -7.42 9.82
N LYS A 98 11.38 -6.66 10.23
CA LYS A 98 12.61 -7.22 10.79
C LYS A 98 12.34 -8.02 12.06
N GLU A 99 11.53 -7.50 12.98
CA GLU A 99 11.17 -8.19 14.22
C GLU A 99 10.41 -9.50 13.96
N ILE A 100 9.47 -9.51 13.01
CA ILE A 100 8.75 -10.73 12.61
C ILE A 100 9.71 -11.74 11.99
N ARG A 101 10.61 -11.28 11.13
CA ARG A 101 11.59 -12.13 10.45
C ARG A 101 12.57 -12.76 11.41
N ASP A 102 13.08 -12.00 12.36
CA ASP A 102 14.05 -12.47 13.35
C ASP A 102 13.40 -13.52 14.27
N LYS A 103 12.17 -13.27 14.74
CA LYS A 103 11.38 -14.27 15.49
C LYS A 103 11.08 -15.54 14.69
N ALA A 104 10.83 -15.41 13.38
CA ALA A 104 10.61 -16.56 12.52
C ALA A 104 11.90 -17.39 12.33
N ALA A 105 13.06 -16.73 12.26
CA ALA A 105 14.36 -17.40 12.12
C ALA A 105 14.72 -18.26 13.34
N GLU A 106 14.24 -17.89 14.54
CA GLU A 106 14.43 -18.67 15.76
C GLU A 106 13.59 -19.96 15.79
N ARG A 107 12.42 -19.96 15.14
CA ARG A 107 11.43 -21.04 15.22
C ARG A 107 11.45 -22.01 14.02
N VAL A 108 12.08 -21.61 12.92
CA VAL A 108 12.07 -22.38 11.66
C VAL A 108 13.47 -22.95 11.39
N PRO A 109 13.59 -24.25 11.03
CA PRO A 109 14.87 -24.83 10.63
C PRO A 109 15.60 -23.99 9.57
N ARG A 110 16.88 -23.70 9.79
CA ARG A 110 17.68 -22.76 8.98
C ARG A 110 17.67 -23.06 7.48
N ILE A 111 17.54 -24.33 7.09
CA ILE A 111 17.45 -24.72 5.68
C ILE A 111 16.11 -24.32 5.05
N LEU A 112 15.01 -24.51 5.77
CA LEU A 112 13.67 -24.09 5.34
C LEU A 112 13.58 -22.57 5.31
N PHE A 113 14.07 -21.90 6.36
CA PHE A 113 14.08 -20.43 6.41
C PHE A 113 14.84 -19.82 5.23
N ARG A 114 16.05 -20.32 4.90
CA ARG A 114 16.81 -19.85 3.72
C ARG A 114 16.09 -20.14 2.41
N TYR A 115 15.44 -21.29 2.27
CA TYR A 115 14.64 -21.61 1.09
C TYR A 115 13.49 -20.61 0.92
N PHE A 116 12.72 -20.35 1.99
CA PHE A 116 11.63 -19.39 2.01
C PHE A 116 12.11 -17.97 1.69
N GLN A 117 13.17 -17.50 2.33
CA GLN A 117 13.75 -16.18 2.09
C GLN A 117 14.20 -16.01 0.65
N ARG A 118 14.91 -16.99 0.08
CA ARG A 118 15.35 -16.92 -1.33
C ARG A 118 14.18 -16.89 -2.30
N ARG A 119 13.08 -17.57 -1.96
CA ARG A 119 11.95 -17.77 -2.87
C ARG A 119 10.89 -16.69 -2.78
N PHE A 120 10.64 -16.17 -1.59
CA PHE A 120 9.51 -15.29 -1.26
C PHE A 120 9.94 -14.01 -0.54
N GLY A 121 11.22 -13.85 -0.18
CA GLY A 121 11.70 -12.71 0.60
C GLY A 121 11.33 -11.36 0.00
N LEU A 122 11.29 -11.24 -1.34
CA LEU A 122 10.84 -10.03 -2.04
C LEU A 122 9.42 -9.59 -1.66
N LEU A 123 8.50 -10.53 -1.41
CA LEU A 123 7.11 -10.23 -1.05
C LEU A 123 6.99 -9.57 0.33
N PHE A 124 7.99 -9.76 1.19
CA PHE A 124 7.99 -9.25 2.56
C PHE A 124 8.71 -7.90 2.68
N ARG A 125 9.44 -7.46 1.66
CA ARG A 125 10.23 -6.24 1.75
C ARG A 125 9.36 -4.99 1.81
N VAL A 126 9.79 -4.03 2.63
CA VAL A 126 9.31 -2.64 2.61
C VAL A 126 10.41 -1.84 1.92
N GLU A 127 10.18 -1.38 0.70
CA GLU A 127 11.17 -0.58 -0.05
C GLU A 127 10.51 0.73 -0.50
N LYS A 128 11.30 1.81 -0.53
CA LYS A 128 10.86 3.17 -0.87
C LYS A 128 10.20 3.19 -2.26
N GLU A 129 10.84 2.50 -3.18
CA GLU A 129 10.50 2.34 -4.59
C GLU A 129 9.11 1.72 -4.81
N LEU A 130 8.59 1.01 -3.80
CA LEU A 130 7.24 0.44 -3.86
C LEU A 130 6.18 1.53 -3.64
N LEU A 131 6.30 2.30 -2.56
CA LEU A 131 5.36 3.38 -2.29
C LEU A 131 5.52 4.52 -3.32
N GLU A 132 6.75 4.81 -3.74
CA GLU A 132 7.01 5.75 -4.84
C GLU A 132 6.26 5.35 -6.11
N ALA A 133 6.29 4.06 -6.50
CA ALA A 133 5.56 3.61 -7.68
C ALA A 133 4.05 3.88 -7.58
N ALA A 134 3.45 3.73 -6.40
CA ALA A 134 2.03 4.06 -6.19
C ALA A 134 1.77 5.57 -6.32
N LEU A 135 2.61 6.40 -5.70
CA LEU A 135 2.46 7.86 -5.71
C LEU A 135 2.75 8.46 -7.11
N GLU A 136 3.79 7.99 -7.79
CA GLU A 136 4.12 8.37 -9.17
C GLU A 136 2.97 8.03 -10.12
N GLU A 137 2.31 6.88 -9.95
CA GLU A 137 1.18 6.50 -10.79
C GLU A 137 -0.05 7.40 -10.52
N ILE A 138 -0.28 7.81 -9.26
CA ILE A 138 -1.32 8.79 -8.92
C ILE A 138 -1.04 10.12 -9.62
N ILE A 139 0.17 10.67 -9.45
CA ILE A 139 0.57 11.96 -10.03
C ILE A 139 0.60 11.89 -11.56
N GLY A 140 1.09 10.79 -12.14
CA GLY A 140 1.14 10.59 -13.58
C GLY A 140 -0.24 10.57 -14.24
N ARG A 141 -1.27 10.04 -13.56
CA ARG A 141 -2.64 9.97 -14.08
C ARG A 141 -3.46 11.25 -13.85
N TYR A 142 -3.29 11.87 -12.69
CA TYR A 142 -4.17 12.95 -12.25
C TYR A 142 -3.50 14.32 -12.17
N GLY A 143 -2.17 14.39 -12.29
CA GLY A 143 -1.36 15.61 -12.20
C GLY A 143 -1.16 16.12 -10.77
N SER A 144 -2.10 15.88 -9.86
CA SER A 144 -1.99 16.19 -8.43
C SER A 144 -2.79 15.25 -7.55
N LEU A 145 -2.48 15.23 -6.25
CA LEU A 145 -3.26 14.48 -5.25
C LEU A 145 -4.69 15.03 -5.09
N GLU A 146 -4.89 16.35 -5.23
CA GLU A 146 -6.22 16.96 -5.17
C GLU A 146 -7.11 16.49 -6.32
N ASN A 147 -6.56 16.40 -7.54
CA ASN A 147 -7.30 15.90 -8.70
C ASN A 147 -7.63 14.40 -8.54
N TYR A 148 -6.69 13.63 -7.99
CA TYR A 148 -6.91 12.22 -7.64
C TYR A 148 -8.02 12.06 -6.59
N ALA A 149 -7.99 12.86 -5.52
CA ALA A 149 -9.00 12.81 -4.46
C ALA A 149 -10.39 13.21 -4.97
N SER A 150 -10.44 14.18 -5.88
CA SER A 150 -11.68 14.57 -6.55
C SER A 150 -12.23 13.45 -7.43
N ALA A 151 -11.38 12.80 -8.24
CA ALA A 151 -11.81 11.80 -9.20
C ALA A 151 -12.13 10.42 -8.60
N GLU A 152 -11.40 9.98 -7.55
CA GLU A 152 -11.55 8.63 -6.98
C GLU A 152 -12.42 8.60 -5.72
N PHE A 153 -12.57 9.74 -5.03
CA PHE A 153 -13.28 9.85 -3.74
C PHE A 153 -14.35 10.94 -3.67
N ASP A 154 -14.63 11.63 -4.78
CA ASP A 154 -15.62 12.71 -4.86
C ASP A 154 -15.36 13.88 -3.88
N LEU A 155 -14.09 14.10 -3.51
CA LEU A 155 -13.70 15.20 -2.63
C LEU A 155 -13.43 16.49 -3.41
N THR A 156 -14.22 17.54 -3.14
CA THR A 156 -13.94 18.88 -3.69
C THR A 156 -12.75 19.52 -2.98
N ARG A 157 -12.18 20.58 -3.56
CA ARG A 157 -11.09 21.34 -2.94
C ARG A 157 -11.52 21.96 -1.61
N GLU A 158 -12.76 22.43 -1.54
CA GLU A 158 -13.36 22.97 -0.32
C GLU A 158 -13.43 21.90 0.76
N ARG A 159 -13.87 20.69 0.40
CA ARG A 159 -13.94 19.57 1.34
C ARG A 159 -12.56 19.12 1.82
N ILE A 160 -11.55 19.10 0.95
CA ILE A 160 -10.16 18.84 1.33
C ILE A 160 -9.67 19.91 2.32
N LYS A 161 -9.96 21.19 2.07
CA LYS A 161 -9.59 22.28 2.98
C LYS A 161 -10.27 22.14 4.36
N GLU A 162 -11.56 21.79 4.39
CA GLU A 162 -12.28 21.51 5.64
C GLU A 162 -11.66 20.34 6.40
N LEU A 163 -11.30 19.26 5.71
CA LEU A 163 -10.66 18.09 6.30
C LEU A 163 -9.31 18.45 6.92
N ARG A 164 -8.48 19.22 6.20
CA ARG A 164 -7.20 19.73 6.73
C ARG A 164 -7.43 20.54 8.00
N ASN A 165 -8.30 21.55 7.95
CA ASN A 165 -8.63 22.37 9.12
C ASN A 165 -9.15 21.57 10.33
N ARG A 166 -9.80 20.42 10.10
CA ARG A 166 -10.35 19.57 11.17
C ARG A 166 -9.31 18.66 11.81
N TYR A 167 -8.36 18.15 11.02
CA TYR A 167 -7.47 17.05 11.42
C TYR A 167 -5.99 17.41 11.47
N THR A 168 -5.64 18.66 11.18
CA THR A 168 -4.27 19.18 11.33
C THR A 168 -4.23 20.37 12.28
N GLU A 169 -3.07 20.60 12.89
CA GLU A 169 -2.79 21.77 13.74
C GLU A 169 -2.54 23.05 12.93
#